data_AF-A0AA40M5Z4-F1
#
_entry.id   AF-A0AA40M5Z4-F1
#
_cell.length_a   1.000
_cell.length_b   1.000
_cell.length_c   1.000
_cell.angle_alpha   90.00
_cell.angle_beta   90.00
_cell.angle_gamma   90.00
#
_symmetry.space_group_name_H-M   'P 1'
#
loop_
_entity.id
_entity.type
_entity.pdbx_description
1 polymer ?
#
loop_
_entity_poly.entity_id
_entity_poly.type
_entity_poly.pdbx_seq_one_letter_code
_entity_poly.pdbx_strand_id
1 'polypeptide(L)'
;MKRVFTVAFLLILFTILDNAFMPFLSVKGVYPSIVFVFIVFYSIINGSISAIYLGCISGLLQDVYLMNGIGINIFINMVICLISAEIGKTIFKDKAMIPVITCFLLSILKGILMFVILYIVGQRTHINIVLYMSLYNMVISILIYKRVFKLCQKDFMIKKWRF
;
A
#
# COMPACT_ATOMS: atom_id res chain seq x y z
N MET A 1 -17.45 3.84 14.06
CA MET A 1 -17.40 2.37 13.90
C MET A 1 -17.49 1.92 12.44
N LYS A 2 -18.49 2.33 11.65
CA LYS A 2 -18.66 1.92 10.23
C LYS A 2 -17.41 2.09 9.36
N ARG A 3 -16.66 3.19 9.51
CA ARG A 3 -15.38 3.43 8.81
C ARG A 3 -14.34 2.35 9.07
N VAL A 4 -14.06 2.06 10.34
CA VAL A 4 -13.03 1.08 10.74
C VAL A 4 -13.39 -0.31 10.22
N PHE A 5 -14.65 -0.70 10.36
CA PHE A 5 -15.15 -1.98 9.85
C PHE A 5 -14.99 -2.09 8.32
N THR A 6 -15.35 -1.04 7.58
CA THR A 6 -15.23 -1.04 6.11
C THR A 6 -13.77 -1.17 5.67
N VAL A 7 -12.86 -0.45 6.33
CA VAL A 7 -11.42 -0.47 6.00
C VAL A 7 -10.80 -1.82 6.36
N ALA A 8 -11.14 -2.38 7.52
CA ALA A 8 -10.68 -3.70 7.94
C ALA A 8 -11.17 -4.79 6.97
N PHE A 9 -12.45 -4.75 6.58
CA PHE A 9 -13.01 -5.67 5.60
C PHE A 9 -12.30 -5.57 4.25
N LEU A 10 -12.08 -4.35 3.73
CA LEU A 10 -11.35 -4.13 2.48
C LEU A 10 -9.91 -4.62 2.55
N LEU A 11 -9.22 -4.40 3.67
CA LEU A 11 -7.86 -4.91 3.86
C LEU A 11 -7.82 -6.42 3.78
N ILE A 12 -8.70 -7.12 4.52
CA ILE A 12 -8.76 -8.58 4.51
C ILE A 12 -9.07 -9.09 3.10
N LEU A 13 -10.08 -8.50 2.44
CA LEU A 13 -10.45 -8.85 1.08
C LEU A 13 -9.28 -8.68 0.09
N PHE A 14 -8.57 -7.55 0.16
CA PHE A 14 -7.42 -7.30 -0.71
C PHE A 14 -6.25 -8.21 -0.39
N THR A 15 -6.01 -8.57 0.87
CA THR A 15 -4.98 -9.56 1.22
C THR A 15 -5.31 -10.93 0.65
N ILE A 16 -6.59 -11.34 0.68
CA ILE A 16 -7.02 -12.59 0.05
C ILE A 16 -6.82 -12.51 -1.46
N LEU A 17 -7.20 -11.41 -2.11
CA LEU A 17 -7.01 -11.22 -3.55
C LEU A 17 -5.54 -11.18 -3.96
N ASP A 18 -4.67 -10.56 -3.15
CA ASP A 18 -3.21 -10.53 -3.39
C ASP A 18 -2.59 -11.93 -3.37
N ASN A 19 -3.10 -12.84 -2.52
CA ASN A 19 -2.58 -14.21 -2.44
C ASN A 19 -3.29 -15.19 -3.38
N ALA A 20 -4.59 -15.01 -3.62
CA ALA A 20 -5.40 -15.96 -4.40
C ALA A 20 -5.47 -15.60 -5.88
N PHE A 21 -5.56 -14.30 -6.24
CA PHE A 21 -5.85 -13.87 -7.61
C PHE A 21 -4.65 -13.23 -8.31
N MET A 22 -3.89 -12.37 -7.63
CA MET A 22 -2.74 -11.68 -8.24
C MET A 22 -1.67 -12.62 -8.82
N PRO A 23 -1.38 -13.81 -8.26
CA PRO A 23 -0.43 -14.74 -8.87
C PRO A 23 -0.83 -15.21 -10.28
N PHE A 24 -2.12 -15.25 -10.62
CA PHE A 24 -2.59 -15.57 -11.98
C PHE A 24 -2.28 -14.45 -12.99
N LEU A 25 -2.06 -13.23 -12.52
CA LEU A 25 -1.63 -12.09 -13.32
C LEU A 25 -0.10 -11.93 -13.33
N SER A 26 0.63 -12.94 -12.84
CA SER A 26 2.09 -12.85 -12.77
C SER A 26 2.73 -12.86 -14.15
N VAL A 27 3.66 -11.95 -14.36
CA VAL A 27 4.54 -11.95 -15.54
C VAL A 27 5.98 -12.01 -15.04
N LYS A 28 6.73 -13.01 -15.50
CA LYS A 28 8.09 -13.31 -15.02
C LYS A 28 8.17 -13.50 -13.50
N GLY A 29 7.12 -14.07 -12.89
CA GLY A 29 7.06 -14.30 -11.44
C GLY A 29 6.83 -13.05 -10.59
N VAL A 30 6.56 -11.90 -11.21
CA VAL A 30 6.21 -10.65 -10.52
C VAL A 30 4.72 -10.37 -10.71
N TYR A 31 4.03 -10.06 -9.63
CA TYR A 31 2.61 -9.71 -9.63
C TYR A 31 2.37 -8.53 -8.68
N PRO A 32 1.38 -7.68 -8.94
CA PRO A 32 1.16 -6.45 -8.18
C PRO A 32 0.57 -6.69 -6.78
N SER A 33 0.65 -5.68 -5.91
CA SER A 33 -0.02 -5.71 -4.61
C SER A 33 -1.13 -4.67 -4.51
N ILE A 34 -2.37 -5.15 -4.52
CA ILE A 34 -3.59 -4.36 -4.30
C ILE A 34 -3.58 -3.77 -2.89
N VAL A 35 -3.15 -4.55 -1.89
CA VAL A 35 -3.05 -4.08 -0.50
C VAL A 35 -2.12 -2.86 -0.43
N PHE A 36 -0.95 -2.94 -1.05
CA PHE A 36 0.01 -1.85 -1.05
C PHE A 36 -0.55 -0.57 -1.69
N VAL A 37 -1.14 -0.69 -2.88
CA VAL A 37 -1.75 0.44 -3.58
C VAL A 37 -2.86 1.08 -2.75
N PHE A 38 -3.69 0.25 -2.10
CA PHE A 38 -4.78 0.73 -1.26
C PHE A 38 -4.28 1.52 -0.04
N ILE A 39 -3.32 0.98 0.72
CA ILE A 39 -2.84 1.65 1.95
C ILE A 39 -2.13 2.97 1.65
N VAL A 40 -1.40 3.07 0.53
CA VAL A 40 -0.75 4.32 0.09
C VAL A 40 -1.79 5.39 -0.20
N PHE A 41 -2.78 5.07 -1.03
CA PHE A 41 -3.83 6.03 -1.38
C PHE A 41 -4.70 6.42 -0.20
N TYR A 42 -5.06 5.46 0.64
CA TYR A 42 -5.84 5.76 1.82
C TYR A 42 -5.08 6.70 2.76
N SER A 43 -3.77 6.47 2.95
CA SER A 43 -2.91 7.27 3.80
C SER A 43 -2.70 8.69 3.26
N ILE A 44 -2.51 8.85 1.94
CA ILE A 44 -2.49 10.15 1.25
C ILE A 44 -3.76 10.95 1.56
N ILE A 45 -4.92 10.30 1.60
CA ILE A 45 -6.20 10.99 1.77
C ILE A 45 -6.49 11.29 3.24
N ASN A 46 -6.27 10.32 4.13
CA ASN A 46 -6.76 10.34 5.51
C ASN A 46 -5.76 10.78 6.59
N GLY A 47 -4.48 10.94 6.23
CA GLY A 47 -3.45 11.50 7.11
C GLY A 47 -2.81 10.52 8.10
N SER A 48 -1.83 11.02 8.86
CA SER A 48 -0.75 10.25 9.47
C SER A 48 -1.21 9.25 10.54
N ILE A 49 -2.18 9.60 11.41
CA ILE A 49 -2.67 8.66 12.45
C ILE A 49 -3.27 7.40 11.82
N SER A 50 -4.13 7.57 10.81
CA SER A 50 -4.74 6.42 10.14
C SER A 50 -3.74 5.61 9.31
N ALA A 51 -2.70 6.29 8.82
CA ALA A 51 -1.62 5.69 8.06
C ALA A 51 -0.76 4.74 8.93
N ILE A 52 -0.48 5.10 10.19
CA ILE A 52 0.25 4.22 11.12
C ILE A 52 -0.50 2.91 11.33
N TYR A 53 -1.77 2.98 11.75
CA TYR A 53 -2.58 1.77 12.00
C TYR A 53 -2.70 0.91 10.74
N LEU A 54 -2.96 1.53 9.58
CA LEU A 54 -3.07 0.79 8.32
C LEU A 54 -1.76 0.15 7.90
N GLY A 55 -0.64 0.86 7.99
CA GLY A 55 0.67 0.33 7.66
C GLY A 55 1.03 -0.87 8.53
N CYS A 56 0.82 -0.77 9.84
CA CYS A 56 1.08 -1.87 10.77
C CYS A 56 0.16 -3.08 10.52
N ILE A 57 -1.15 -2.87 10.42
CA ILE A 57 -2.12 -3.98 10.24
C ILE A 57 -1.92 -4.66 8.87
N SER A 58 -1.75 -3.88 7.81
CA SER A 58 -1.51 -4.45 6.48
C SER A 58 -0.18 -5.19 6.38
N GLY A 59 0.88 -4.64 6.99
CA GLY A 59 2.17 -5.32 7.08
C GLY A 59 2.10 -6.62 7.86
N LEU A 60 1.35 -6.65 8.97
CA LEU A 60 1.14 -7.86 9.75
C LEU A 60 0.41 -8.91 8.93
N LEU A 61 -0.65 -8.53 8.22
CA LEU A 61 -1.38 -9.43 7.32
C LEU A 61 -0.49 -9.98 6.18
N GLN A 62 0.45 -9.18 5.68
CA GLN A 62 1.42 -9.63 4.65
C GLN A 62 2.48 -10.57 5.24
N ASP A 63 2.93 -10.31 6.46
CA ASP A 63 3.95 -11.12 7.13
C ASP A 63 3.47 -12.52 7.51
N VAL A 64 2.15 -12.75 7.68
CA VAL A 64 1.57 -14.10 7.90
C VAL A 64 1.94 -15.07 6.77
N TYR A 65 2.13 -14.58 5.55
CA TYR A 65 2.48 -15.40 4.40
C TYR A 65 4.00 -15.49 4.18
N LEU A 66 4.81 -14.75 4.95
CA LEU A 66 6.26 -14.82 4.88
C LEU A 66 6.77 -15.92 5.82
N MET A 67 7.35 -16.97 5.26
CA MET A 67 7.88 -18.09 6.05
C MET A 67 9.04 -17.69 6.99
N ASN A 68 9.85 -16.66 6.64
CA ASN A 68 11.10 -16.33 7.34
C ASN A 68 11.32 -14.82 7.55
N GLY A 69 10.33 -14.08 8.09
CA GLY A 69 10.51 -12.63 8.24
C GLY A 69 9.35 -11.86 8.86
N ILE A 70 8.80 -12.34 9.97
CA ILE A 70 7.74 -11.63 10.70
C ILE A 70 8.26 -10.26 11.16
N GLY A 71 7.53 -9.19 10.86
CA GLY A 71 7.85 -7.81 11.24
C GLY A 71 8.44 -6.96 10.12
N ILE A 72 8.92 -7.55 9.03
CA ILE A 72 9.57 -6.79 7.95
C ILE A 72 8.53 -5.96 7.18
N ASN A 73 7.41 -6.55 6.76
CA ASN A 73 6.39 -5.75 6.07
C ASN A 73 5.68 -4.80 7.02
N ILE A 74 5.54 -5.14 8.31
CA ILE A 74 5.02 -4.20 9.33
C ILE A 74 5.85 -2.91 9.32
N PHE A 75 7.17 -3.03 9.45
CA PHE A 75 8.06 -1.87 9.48
C PHE A 75 8.01 -1.08 8.18
N ILE A 76 8.20 -1.75 7.03
CA ILE A 76 8.27 -1.08 5.73
C ILE A 76 6.94 -0.40 5.38
N ASN A 77 5.81 -1.09 5.57
CA ASN A 77 4.49 -0.52 5.23
C ASN A 77 4.14 0.64 6.15
N MET A 78 4.49 0.58 7.44
CA MET A 78 4.30 1.71 8.36
C MET A 78 5.08 2.95 7.88
N VAL A 79 6.37 2.80 7.56
CA VAL A 79 7.22 3.90 7.06
C VAL A 79 6.63 4.49 5.78
N ILE A 80 6.23 3.64 4.82
CA ILE A 80 5.64 4.10 3.57
C ILE A 80 4.32 4.82 3.79
N CYS A 81 3.46 4.29 4.66
CA CYS A 81 2.18 4.91 4.96
C CYS A 81 2.39 6.29 5.60
N LEU A 82 3.35 6.43 6.52
CA LEU A 82 3.72 7.73 7.10
C LEU A 82 4.20 8.73 6.04
N ILE A 83 5.16 8.34 5.20
CA ILE A 83 5.65 9.19 4.10
C ILE A 83 4.50 9.59 3.18
N SER A 84 3.63 8.64 2.82
CA SER A 84 2.49 8.90 1.94
C SER A 84 1.48 9.85 2.56
N ALA A 85 1.28 9.81 3.88
CA ALA A 85 0.40 10.72 4.59
C ALA A 85 0.96 12.14 4.63
N GLU A 86 2.27 12.31 4.81
CA GLU A 86 2.94 13.61 4.74
C GLU A 86 2.88 14.21 3.33
N ILE A 87 3.18 13.41 2.29
CA ILE A 87 2.99 13.82 0.89
C ILE A 87 1.52 14.21 0.64
N GLY A 88 0.58 13.48 1.24
CA GLY A 88 -0.85 13.77 1.16
C GLY A 88 -1.28 15.13 1.72
N LYS A 89 -0.44 15.81 2.51
CA LYS A 89 -0.73 17.18 2.99
C LYS A 89 -0.40 18.24 1.94
N THR A 90 0.52 17.95 1.02
CA THR A 90 1.04 18.93 0.05
C THR A 90 0.48 18.73 -1.36
N ILE A 91 0.08 17.51 -1.73
CA ILE A 91 -0.38 17.21 -3.09
C ILE A 91 -1.86 17.50 -3.33
N PHE A 92 -2.20 17.89 -4.56
CA PHE A 92 -3.58 17.99 -5.03
C PHE A 92 -4.18 16.60 -5.22
N LYS A 93 -5.23 16.29 -4.45
CA LYS A 93 -5.89 14.98 -4.46
C LYS A 93 -6.93 14.84 -5.57
N ASP A 94 -7.38 15.93 -6.19
CA ASP A 94 -8.43 15.86 -7.22
C ASP A 94 -7.92 15.27 -8.55
N LYS A 95 -6.63 15.46 -8.84
CA LYS A 95 -5.99 14.93 -10.05
C LYS A 95 -5.33 13.59 -9.76
N ALA A 96 -5.90 12.51 -10.29
CA ALA A 96 -5.41 11.14 -10.11
C ALA A 96 -3.93 10.93 -10.49
N MET A 97 -3.39 11.76 -11.40
CA MET A 97 -2.01 11.64 -11.87
C MET A 97 -0.97 11.82 -10.75
N ILE A 98 -1.15 12.79 -9.85
CA ILE A 98 -0.16 13.06 -8.79
C ILE A 98 -0.10 11.89 -7.80
N PRO A 99 -1.22 11.40 -7.23
CA PRO A 99 -1.21 10.22 -6.36
C PRO A 99 -0.68 8.95 -7.04
N VAL A 100 -0.98 8.74 -8.33
CA VAL A 100 -0.45 7.58 -9.08
C VAL A 100 1.07 7.62 -9.17
N ILE A 101 1.64 8.78 -9.49
CA ILE A 101 3.11 8.95 -9.55
C ILE A 101 3.72 8.76 -8.16
N THR A 102 3.10 9.29 -7.10
CA THR A 102 3.62 9.09 -5.74
C THR A 102 3.55 7.61 -5.32
N CYS A 103 2.49 6.88 -5.71
CA CYS A 103 2.38 5.44 -5.47
C CYS A 103 3.47 4.64 -6.21
N PHE A 104 3.80 5.04 -7.44
CA PHE A 104 4.92 4.45 -8.19
C PHE A 104 6.26 4.65 -7.47
N LEU A 105 6.57 5.90 -7.09
CA LEU A 105 7.82 6.23 -6.36
C LEU A 105 7.90 5.50 -5.01
N LEU A 106 6.80 5.42 -4.27
CA LEU A 106 6.73 4.69 -3.01
C LEU A 106 6.83 3.17 -3.21
N SER A 107 6.36 2.63 -4.33
CA SER A 107 6.57 1.22 -4.68
C SER A 107 8.06 0.91 -4.89
N ILE A 108 8.78 1.80 -5.58
CA ILE A 108 10.24 1.69 -5.74
C ILE A 108 10.91 1.73 -4.37
N LEU A 109 10.55 2.70 -3.54
CA LEU A 109 11.08 2.80 -2.17
C LEU A 109 10.81 1.52 -1.36
N LYS A 110 9.60 0.95 -1.43
CA LYS A 110 9.27 -0.34 -0.81
C LYS A 110 10.23 -1.43 -1.26
N GLY A 111 10.39 -1.58 -2.57
CA GLY A 111 11.21 -2.63 -3.14
C GLY A 111 12.69 -2.47 -2.78
N ILE A 112 13.22 -1.24 -2.74
CA ILE A 112 14.59 -0.97 -2.29
C ILE A 112 14.77 -1.33 -0.81
N LEU A 113 13.85 -0.89 0.06
CA LEU A 113 13.91 -1.22 1.50
C LEU A 113 13.85 -2.73 1.72
N MET A 114 12.96 -3.42 1.00
CA MET A 114 12.83 -4.87 1.06
C MET A 114 14.10 -5.56 0.56
N PHE A 115 14.68 -5.09 -0.55
CA PHE A 115 15.93 -5.61 -1.10
C PHE A 115 17.10 -5.47 -0.11
N VAL A 116 17.25 -4.30 0.53
CA VAL A 116 18.30 -4.06 1.53
C VAL A 116 18.13 -5.00 2.72
N ILE A 117 16.91 -5.18 3.22
CA ILE A 117 16.66 -6.07 4.35
C ILE A 117 16.95 -7.53 3.98
N LEU A 118 16.48 -8.01 2.82
CA LEU A 118 16.76 -9.37 2.35
C LEU A 118 18.24 -9.61 2.14
N TYR A 119 18.97 -8.62 1.62
CA TYR A 119 20.41 -8.68 1.45
C TYR A 119 21.13 -8.88 2.79
N ILE A 120 20.72 -8.15 3.84
CA ILE A 120 21.27 -8.29 5.21
C ILE A 120 20.97 -9.67 5.78
N VAL A 121 19.77 -10.22 5.51
CA VAL A 121 19.38 -11.59 5.92
C VAL A 121 20.11 -12.67 5.10
N GLY A 122 20.91 -12.29 4.09
CA GLY A 122 21.66 -13.23 3.26
C GLY A 122 20.85 -13.84 2.12
N GLN A 123 19.64 -13.35 1.85
CA GLN A 123 18.84 -13.77 0.72
C GLN A 123 19.20 -12.97 -0.54
N ARG A 124 19.54 -13.68 -1.61
CA ARG A 124 19.83 -13.07 -2.91
C ARG A 124 18.51 -12.84 -3.65
N THR A 125 18.21 -11.58 -3.94
CA THR A 125 17.11 -11.20 -4.85
C THR A 125 17.66 -10.37 -6.00
N HIS A 126 16.92 -10.28 -7.10
CA HIS A 126 17.31 -9.45 -8.24
C HIS A 126 16.65 -8.07 -8.15
N ILE A 127 17.45 -7.01 -8.26
CA ILE A 127 16.97 -5.63 -8.21
C ILE A 127 15.93 -5.32 -9.30
N ASN A 128 15.99 -6.02 -10.44
CA ASN A 128 15.04 -5.88 -11.54
C ASN A 128 13.59 -6.14 -11.11
N ILE A 129 13.38 -7.00 -10.11
CA ILE A 129 12.05 -7.30 -9.56
C ILE A 129 11.40 -6.03 -9.00
N VAL A 130 12.19 -5.13 -8.38
CA VAL A 130 11.70 -3.87 -7.83
C VAL A 130 11.07 -2.98 -8.91
N LEU A 131 11.73 -2.88 -10.07
CA LEU A 131 11.26 -2.08 -11.19
C LEU A 131 10.00 -2.67 -11.84
N TYR A 132 9.96 -3.99 -12.05
CA TYR A 132 8.76 -4.63 -12.61
C TYR A 132 7.56 -4.50 -11.65
N MET A 133 7.79 -4.69 -10.35
CA MET A 133 6.76 -4.58 -9.32
C MET A 133 6.19 -3.17 -9.24
N SER A 134 7.05 -2.14 -9.29
CA SER A 134 6.61 -0.75 -9.23
C SER A 134 5.80 -0.35 -10.46
N LEU A 135 6.20 -0.76 -11.66
CA LEU A 135 5.45 -0.52 -12.88
C LEU A 135 4.07 -1.19 -12.84
N TYR A 136 4.00 -2.42 -12.33
CA TYR A 136 2.73 -3.13 -12.14
C TYR A 136 1.81 -2.45 -11.14
N ASN A 137 2.35 -2.03 -9.99
CA ASN A 137 1.61 -1.23 -9.04
C ASN A 137 1.12 0.08 -9.65
N MET A 138 1.93 0.76 -10.48
CA MET A 138 1.51 1.98 -11.17
C MET A 138 0.30 1.75 -12.07
N VAL A 139 0.30 0.70 -12.90
CA VAL A 139 -0.84 0.38 -13.78
C VAL A 139 -2.12 0.15 -12.98
N ILE A 140 -2.04 -0.64 -11.91
CA ILE A 140 -3.19 -0.90 -11.04
C ILE A 140 -3.63 0.33 -10.27
N SER A 141 -2.67 1.17 -9.86
CA SER A 141 -2.94 2.39 -9.12
C SER A 141 -3.83 3.35 -9.92
N ILE A 142 -3.70 3.41 -11.25
CA ILE A 142 -4.56 4.21 -12.13
C ILE A 142 -6.03 3.78 -12.02
N LEU A 143 -6.28 2.46 -11.94
CA LEU A 143 -7.62 1.89 -11.83
C LEU A 143 -8.20 2.05 -10.41
N ILE A 144 -7.37 1.80 -9.40
CA ILE A 144 -7.80 1.78 -8.00
C ILE A 144 -8.00 3.19 -7.44
N TYR A 145 -7.21 4.18 -7.85
CA TYR A 145 -7.22 5.50 -7.23
C TYR A 145 -8.61 6.13 -7.17
N LYS A 146 -9.33 6.15 -8.31
CA LYS A 146 -10.67 6.73 -8.40
C LYS A 146 -11.66 6.06 -7.43
N ARG A 147 -11.53 4.75 -7.20
CA ARG A 147 -12.38 4.00 -6.29
C ARG A 147 -12.07 4.35 -4.84
N VAL A 148 -10.80 4.42 -4.47
CA VAL A 148 -10.36 4.78 -3.11
C VAL A 148 -10.70 6.23 -2.78
N PHE A 149 -10.53 7.13 -3.74
CA PHE A 149 -10.89 8.54 -3.58
C PHE A 149 -12.39 8.71 -3.31
N LYS A 150 -13.25 8.08 -4.13
CA LYS A 150 -14.71 8.06 -3.91
C LYS A 150 -15.11 7.42 -2.57
N LEU A 151 -14.40 6.36 -2.15
CA LEU A 151 -14.65 5.73 -0.85
C LEU A 151 -14.40 6.74 0.28
N CYS A 152 -13.28 7.47 0.23
CA CYS A 152 -12.90 8.40 1.28
C CYS A 152 -13.79 9.65 1.36
N GLN A 153 -14.46 10.02 0.26
CA GLN A 153 -15.41 11.13 0.23
C GLN A 153 -16.79 10.81 0.85
N LYS A 154 -17.09 9.55 1.18
CA LYS A 154 -18.39 9.21 1.80
C LYS A 154 -18.53 9.81 3.20
N ASP A 155 -19.74 10.21 3.57
CA ASP A 155 -20.02 10.92 4.84
C ASP A 155 -19.56 10.19 6.10
N PHE A 156 -19.61 8.86 6.10
CA PHE A 156 -19.16 8.06 7.25
C PHE A 156 -17.63 7.89 7.32
N MET A 157 -16.91 8.28 6.27
CA MET A 157 -15.45 8.24 6.18
C MET A 157 -14.80 9.58 6.55
N ILE A 158 -15.50 10.69 6.30
CA ILE A 158 -15.03 12.04 6.63
C ILE A 158 -14.86 12.17 8.15
N LYS A 159 -13.66 12.61 8.56
CA LYS A 159 -13.39 12.94 9.97
C LYS A 159 -14.14 14.25 10.25
N LYS A 160 -15.38 14.16 10.76
CA LYS A 160 -16.10 15.36 11.24
C LYS A 160 -15.20 16.04 12.28
N TRP A 161 -14.84 17.29 12.02
CA TRP A 161 -14.11 18.11 12.97
C TRP A 161 -14.95 18.16 14.25
N ARG A 162 -14.42 17.60 15.34
CA ARG A 162 -14.93 17.86 16.68
C ARG A 162 -14.25 19.15 17.12
N PHE A 163 -14.97 20.26 16.99
CA PHE A 163 -14.70 21.44 17.81
C PHE A 163 -15.17 21.15 19.23
#